data_AF-A0A2S5LA05-F1
#
_entry.id   AF-A0A2S5LA05-F1
#
_cell.length_a   1.000
_cell.length_b   1.000
_cell.length_c   1.000
_cell.angle_alpha   90.00
_cell.angle_beta   90.00
_cell.angle_gamma   90.00
#
_symmetry.space_group_name_H-M   'P 1'
#
loop_
_entity.id
_entity.type
_entity.pdbx_description
1 polymer ?
#
loop_
_entity_poly.entity_id
_entity_poly.type
_entity_poly.pdbx_seq_one_letter_code
_entity_poly.pdbx_strand_id
1 'polypeptide(L)'
;METYPNREDLYDLPFWICDTCNCFVGCHHKTEERTKPLGSIPSPKVKVLRQNIHKVLDPLWMSGQHSRKYIYARLGEVLGREYHTADVRNEAEANAVMAKLKYLSNKTNGSNHGSWRQI
;
A
#
# COMPACT_ATOMS: atom_id res chain seq x y z
N MET A 1 8.99 1.03 -22.22
CA MET A 1 9.83 0.51 -21.12
C MET A 1 10.49 1.69 -20.44
N GLU A 2 9.74 2.46 -19.65
CA GLU A 2 10.20 3.79 -19.17
C GLU A 2 9.83 4.09 -17.72
N THR A 3 9.39 3.10 -16.94
CA THR A 3 8.91 3.37 -15.58
C THR A 3 10.05 3.47 -14.55
N TYR A 4 11.18 2.78 -14.80
CA TYR A 4 12.33 2.73 -13.90
C TYR A 4 13.67 2.59 -14.67
N PRO A 5 14.14 3.65 -15.36
CA PRO A 5 15.35 3.57 -16.20
C PRO A 5 16.63 3.20 -15.43
N ASN A 6 16.68 3.45 -14.10
CA ASN A 6 17.86 3.24 -13.26
C ASN A 6 17.73 2.05 -12.29
N ARG A 7 16.81 1.12 -12.54
CA ARG A 7 16.60 -0.08 -11.71
C ARG A 7 16.50 -1.31 -12.59
N GLU A 8 17.65 -1.88 -12.91
CA GLU A 8 17.77 -3.08 -13.76
C GLU A 8 16.92 -4.24 -13.24
N ASP A 9 16.81 -4.40 -11.92
CA ASP A 9 15.98 -5.43 -11.26
C ASP A 9 14.48 -5.28 -11.52
N LEU A 10 14.04 -4.14 -12.06
CA LEU A 10 12.65 -3.84 -12.38
C LEU A 10 12.38 -3.83 -13.90
N TYR A 11 13.40 -4.04 -14.74
CA TYR A 11 13.29 -3.94 -16.20
C TYR A 11 12.29 -4.97 -16.76
N ASP A 12 12.39 -6.22 -16.32
CA ASP A 12 11.55 -7.32 -16.81
C ASP A 12 10.17 -7.43 -16.12
N LEU A 13 9.82 -6.46 -15.28
CA LEU A 13 8.54 -6.48 -14.57
C LEU A 13 7.42 -5.91 -15.46
N PRO A 14 6.32 -6.67 -15.64
CA PRO A 14 5.16 -6.18 -16.38
C PRO A 14 4.40 -5.10 -15.62
N PHE A 15 3.99 -4.07 -16.35
CA PHE A 15 3.13 -2.98 -15.91
C PHE A 15 2.04 -2.71 -16.96
N TRP A 16 0.84 -2.35 -16.50
CA TRP A 16 -0.16 -1.71 -17.34
C TRP A 16 -0.04 -0.20 -17.20
N ILE A 17 0.02 0.51 -18.32
CA ILE A 17 0.17 1.97 -18.38
C ILE A 17 -1.06 2.54 -19.08
N CYS A 18 -1.58 3.66 -18.58
CA CYS A 18 -2.61 4.41 -19.27
C CYS A 18 -1.97 5.35 -20.29
N ASP A 19 -2.30 5.18 -21.57
CA ASP A 19 -1.75 5.99 -22.68
C ASP A 19 -2.11 7.48 -22.62
N THR A 20 -3.09 7.85 -21.79
CA THR A 20 -3.52 9.26 -21.64
C THR A 20 -2.81 9.97 -20.50
N CYS A 21 -2.72 9.34 -19.32
CA CYS A 21 -2.21 10.00 -18.11
C CYS A 21 -0.85 9.48 -17.64
N ASN A 22 -0.30 8.46 -18.31
CA ASN A 22 0.97 7.79 -17.99
C ASN A 22 1.05 7.28 -16.55
N CYS A 23 -0.09 7.14 -15.87
CA CYS A 23 -0.16 6.38 -14.63
C CYS A 23 -0.14 4.89 -14.95
N PHE A 24 0.32 4.10 -13.99
CA PHE A 24 0.54 2.68 -14.20
C PHE A 24 0.19 1.86 -12.97
N VAL A 25 -0.01 0.57 -13.18
CA VAL A 25 -0.11 -0.45 -12.12
C VAL A 25 0.82 -1.60 -12.45
N GLY A 26 1.54 -2.10 -11.44
CA GLY A 26 2.34 -3.32 -11.60
C GLY A 26 1.46 -4.56 -11.71
N CYS A 27 2.07 -5.68 -12.09
CA CYS A 27 1.38 -6.97 -12.19
C CYS A 27 1.92 -8.00 -11.18
N HIS A 28 1.16 -9.07 -10.96
CA HIS A 28 1.54 -10.24 -10.17
C HIS A 28 2.61 -11.08 -10.92
N HIS A 29 3.78 -10.49 -11.13
CA HIS A 29 4.84 -11.05 -11.98
C HIS A 29 5.48 -12.35 -11.46
N LYS A 30 5.14 -12.78 -10.24
CA LYS A 30 5.60 -14.02 -9.60
C LYS A 30 4.63 -15.19 -9.76
N THR A 31 3.51 -15.00 -10.45
CA THR A 31 2.55 -16.05 -10.79
C THR A 31 2.67 -16.45 -12.25
N GLU A 32 2.09 -17.59 -12.63
CA GLU A 32 2.01 -18.02 -14.05
C GLU A 32 1.39 -16.94 -14.93
N GLU A 33 0.31 -16.32 -14.44
CA GLU A 33 -0.32 -15.16 -15.07
C GLU A 33 0.43 -13.86 -14.71
N ARG A 34 1.62 -13.68 -15.30
CA ARG A 34 2.54 -12.57 -14.96
C ARG A 34 1.94 -11.18 -15.21
N THR A 35 0.96 -11.04 -16.10
CA THR A 35 0.33 -9.77 -16.50
C THR A 35 -0.93 -9.43 -15.71
N LYS A 36 -1.35 -10.27 -14.76
CA LYS A 36 -2.50 -9.97 -13.89
C LYS A 36 -2.20 -8.70 -13.07
N PRO A 37 -3.00 -7.62 -13.17
CA PRO A 37 -2.71 -6.37 -12.50
C PRO A 37 -2.84 -6.49 -10.97
N LEU A 38 -1.99 -5.76 -10.22
CA LEU A 38 -2.04 -5.69 -8.76
C LEU A 38 -3.25 -4.92 -8.21
N GLY A 39 -3.99 -4.22 -9.08
CA GLY A 39 -5.11 -3.36 -8.74
C GLY A 39 -5.49 -2.48 -9.94
N SER A 40 -6.18 -1.37 -9.70
CA SER A 40 -6.53 -0.43 -10.78
C SER A 40 -5.42 0.59 -11.06
N ILE A 41 -5.32 1.04 -12.32
CA ILE A 41 -4.49 2.20 -12.68
C ILE A 41 -5.07 3.44 -11.97
N PRO A 42 -4.31 4.12 -11.09
CA PRO A 42 -4.81 5.28 -10.37
C PRO A 42 -4.86 6.52 -11.25
N SER A 43 -5.71 7.49 -10.91
CA SER A 43 -5.54 8.86 -11.41
C SER A 43 -4.25 9.47 -10.85
N PRO A 44 -3.70 10.55 -11.44
CA PRO A 44 -2.49 11.21 -10.94
C PRO A 44 -2.60 11.61 -9.46
N LYS A 45 -3.76 12.14 -9.04
CA LYS A 45 -4.03 12.50 -7.64
C LYS A 45 -4.01 11.26 -6.74
N VAL A 46 -4.70 10.18 -7.14
CA VAL A 46 -4.75 8.93 -6.36
C VAL A 46 -3.38 8.26 -6.29
N LYS A 47 -2.55 8.35 -7.34
CA LYS A 47 -1.17 7.86 -7.34
C LYS A 47 -0.36 8.51 -6.21
N VAL A 48 -0.42 9.83 -6.08
CA VAL A 48 0.25 10.57 -5.00
C VAL A 48 -0.28 10.15 -3.62
N LEU A 49 -1.59 9.98 -3.47
CA LEU A 49 -2.19 9.53 -2.22
C LEU A 49 -1.72 8.13 -1.83
N ARG A 50 -1.71 7.17 -2.77
CA ARG A 50 -1.17 5.81 -2.56
C ARG A 50 0.30 5.84 -2.15
N GLN A 51 1.12 6.68 -2.78
CA GLN A 51 2.52 6.86 -2.40
C GLN A 51 2.67 7.41 -0.97
N ASN A 52 1.85 8.38 -0.58
CA ASN A 52 1.87 8.94 0.77
C ASN A 52 1.43 7.92 1.84
N ILE A 53 0.47 7.06 1.52
CA ILE A 53 0.10 5.92 2.37
C ILE A 53 1.30 5.00 2.58
N HIS A 54 2.02 4.63 1.52
CA HIS A 54 3.22 3.78 1.61
C HIS A 54 4.31 4.39 2.51
N LYS A 55 4.56 5.70 2.41
CA LYS A 55 5.56 6.38 3.25
C LYS A 55 5.33 6.22 4.75
N VAL A 56 4.08 6.02 5.19
CA VAL A 56 3.74 5.81 6.61
C VAL A 56 3.58 4.32 6.92
N LEU A 57 2.93 3.59 6.02
CA LEU A 57 2.66 2.17 6.20
C LEU A 57 3.94 1.34 6.24
N ASP A 58 4.89 1.61 5.34
CA ASP A 58 6.08 0.79 5.16
C ASP A 58 6.99 0.79 6.39
N PRO A 59 7.39 1.95 6.95
CA PRO A 59 8.16 1.99 8.19
C PRO A 59 7.47 1.28 9.37
N LEU A 60 6.14 1.36 9.45
CA LEU A 60 5.37 0.77 10.55
C LEU A 60 5.41 -0.76 10.54
N TRP A 61 5.37 -1.41 9.36
CA TRP A 61 5.49 -2.86 9.29
C TRP A 61 6.94 -3.33 9.25
N MET A 62 7.83 -2.54 8.66
CA MET A 62 9.26 -2.85 8.58
C MET A 62 9.96 -2.73 9.93
N SER A 63 9.43 -1.93 10.88
CA SER A 63 9.94 -1.89 12.25
C SER A 63 9.73 -3.20 13.02
N GLY A 64 8.86 -4.10 12.53
CA GLY A 64 8.50 -5.35 13.19
C GLY A 64 7.52 -5.20 14.37
N GLN A 65 7.20 -3.97 14.79
CA GLN A 65 6.26 -3.71 15.88
C GLN A 65 4.83 -4.15 15.54
N HIS A 66 4.47 -4.06 14.26
CA HIS A 66 3.22 -4.59 13.72
C HIS A 66 3.52 -5.40 12.45
N SER A 67 2.91 -6.57 12.32
CA SER A 67 3.01 -7.30 11.05
C SER A 67 2.22 -6.56 9.97
N ARG A 68 2.67 -6.65 8.71
CA ARG A 68 1.95 -6.06 7.57
C ARG A 68 0.51 -6.58 7.48
N LYS A 69 0.32 -7.88 7.75
CA LYS A 69 -1.01 -8.52 7.81
C LYS A 69 -1.90 -7.88 8.87
N TYR A 70 -1.36 -7.62 10.06
CA TYR A 70 -2.09 -6.93 11.12
C TYR A 70 -2.52 -5.53 10.66
N ILE A 71 -1.60 -4.73 10.12
CA ILE A 71 -1.92 -3.37 9.64
C ILE A 71 -3.01 -3.43 8.57
N TYR A 72 -2.89 -4.32 7.58
CA TYR A 72 -3.88 -4.46 6.51
C TYR A 72 -5.26 -4.80 7.06
N ALA A 73 -5.37 -5.73 8.02
CA ALA A 73 -6.64 -6.04 8.66
C ALA A 73 -7.26 -4.80 9.35
N ARG A 74 -6.45 -4.03 10.09
CA ARG A 74 -6.89 -2.80 10.76
C ARG A 74 -7.32 -1.70 9.79
N LEU A 75 -6.74 -1.64 8.59
CA LEU A 75 -7.13 -0.71 7.54
C LEU A 75 -8.40 -1.17 6.83
N GLY A 76 -8.59 -2.49 6.67
CA GLY A 76 -9.79 -3.05 6.07
C GLY A 76 -11.06 -2.76 6.87
N GLU A 77 -10.96 -2.79 8.21
CA GLU A 77 -12.05 -2.38 9.11
C GLU A 77 -12.55 -0.96 8.84
N VAL A 78 -11.65 -0.04 8.49
CA VAL A 78 -11.99 1.37 8.23
C VAL A 78 -12.71 1.53 6.90
N LEU A 79 -12.38 0.71 5.90
CA LEU A 79 -13.01 0.73 4.59
C LEU A 79 -14.21 -0.21 4.46
N GLY A 80 -14.45 -1.07 5.47
CA GLY A 80 -15.49 -2.09 5.44
C GLY A 80 -15.25 -3.22 4.43
N ARG A 81 -14.00 -3.42 4.00
CA ARG A 81 -13.59 -4.41 2.99
C ARG A 81 -12.14 -4.82 3.16
N GLU A 82 -11.70 -5.86 2.46
CA GLU A 82 -10.27 -6.19 2.42
C GLU A 82 -9.45 -5.00 1.90
N TYR A 83 -8.34 -4.73 2.59
CA TYR A 83 -7.47 -3.61 2.28
C TYR A 83 -6.28 -4.05 1.43
N HIS A 84 -6.12 -3.38 0.30
CA HIS A 84 -4.87 -3.29 -0.43
C HIS A 84 -4.67 -1.84 -0.90
N THR A 85 -3.44 -1.32 -0.82
CA THR A 85 -3.17 0.09 -1.20
C THR A 85 -3.52 0.36 -2.67
N ALA A 86 -3.38 -0.64 -3.55
CA ALA A 86 -3.75 -0.53 -4.96
C ALA A 86 -5.27 -0.48 -5.21
N ASP A 87 -6.10 -0.68 -4.17
CA ASP A 87 -7.55 -0.58 -4.24
C ASP A 87 -8.09 0.73 -3.70
N VAL A 88 -7.24 1.65 -3.25
CA VAL A 88 -7.66 3.01 -2.84
C VAL A 88 -7.97 3.83 -4.09
N ARG A 89 -9.20 4.35 -4.21
CA ARG A 89 -9.74 4.95 -5.44
C ARG A 89 -9.96 6.46 -5.37
N ASN A 90 -10.06 7.02 -4.17
CA ASN A 90 -10.37 8.43 -4.00
C ASN A 90 -9.75 9.01 -2.73
N GLU A 91 -9.91 10.31 -2.55
CA GLU A 91 -9.36 11.06 -1.43
C GLU A 91 -10.00 10.71 -0.09
N ALA A 92 -11.30 10.41 -0.05
CA ALA A 92 -11.98 10.03 1.18
C ALA A 92 -11.43 8.72 1.75
N GLU A 93 -11.28 7.69 0.91
CA GLU A 93 -10.65 6.42 1.30
C GLU A 93 -9.20 6.63 1.75
N ALA A 94 -8.43 7.43 1.01
CA ALA A 94 -7.03 7.71 1.37
C ALA A 94 -6.92 8.42 2.72
N ASN A 95 -7.78 9.40 2.99
CA ASN A 95 -7.81 10.13 4.25
C ASN A 95 -8.18 9.22 5.43
N ALA A 96 -9.17 8.34 5.26
CA ALA A 96 -9.55 7.38 6.28
C ALA A 96 -8.41 6.40 6.61
N VAL A 97 -7.73 5.88 5.58
CA VAL A 97 -6.54 5.02 5.73
C VAL A 97 -5.41 5.76 6.44
N MET A 98 -5.10 6.98 6.03
CA MET A 98 -4.04 7.80 6.63
C MET A 98 -4.33 8.13 8.09
N ALA A 99 -5.57 8.44 8.46
CA ALA A 99 -5.97 8.68 9.84
C ALA A 99 -5.71 7.44 10.71
N LYS A 100 -6.06 6.25 10.20
CA LYS A 100 -5.82 4.99 10.91
C LYS A 100 -4.33 4.67 11.04
N LEU A 101 -3.53 4.89 10.00
CA LEU A 101 -2.08 4.69 10.04
C LEU A 101 -1.41 5.59 11.08
N LYS A 102 -1.78 6.88 11.12
CA LYS A 102 -1.28 7.83 12.13
C LYS A 102 -1.66 7.39 13.55
N TYR A 103 -2.89 6.93 13.75
CA TYR A 103 -3.32 6.39 15.04
C TYR A 103 -2.46 5.18 15.47
N LEU A 104 -2.20 4.24 14.55
CA LEU A 104 -1.36 3.07 14.84
C LEU A 104 0.07 3.50 15.17
N SER A 105 0.68 4.39 14.36
CA SER A 105 2.02 4.90 14.59
C SER A 105 2.18 5.62 15.94
N ASN A 106 1.20 6.45 16.33
CA ASN A 106 1.22 7.14 17.62
C ASN A 106 1.12 6.18 18.81
N LYS A 107 0.30 5.12 18.68
CA LYS A 107 0.18 4.09 19.72
C LYS A 107 1.48 3.34 19.92
N THR A 108 2.20 3.05 18.84
CA THR A 108 3.51 2.40 18.88
C THR A 108 4.57 3.26 19.57
N ASN A 109 4.57 4.57 19.32
CA ASN A 109 5.51 5.51 19.96
C ASN A 109 5.19 5.78 21.44
N GLY A 110 3.94 5.55 21.86
CA GLY A 110 3.47 5.78 23.23
C GLY A 110 3.49 4.55 24.15
N SER A 111 3.79 3.35 23.63
CA SER A 111 3.75 2.10 24.41
C SER A 111 5.16 1.56 24.69
N ASN A 112 5.78 2.04 25.75
CA ASN A 112 6.91 1.39 26.42
C ASN A 112 6.41 0.68 27.68
N HIS A 113 5.64 -0.40 27.56
CA HIS A 113 5.40 -1.49 28.55
C HIS A 113 4.21 -2.36 28.16
N GLY A 114 4.33 -3.68 28.33
CA GLY A 114 3.20 -4.53 28.73
C GLY A 114 2.70 -5.58 27.73
N SER A 115 3.23 -6.80 27.87
CA SER A 115 2.54 -8.10 27.83
C SER A 115 1.36 -8.28 26.86
N TRP A 116 1.59 -9.05 25.78
CA TRP A 116 0.52 -9.71 25.05
C TRP A 116 0.31 -11.12 25.63
N ARG A 117 -0.85 -11.37 26.25
CA ARG A 117 -1.41 -12.72 26.37
C ARG A 117 -2.66 -12.80 25.50
N GLN A 118 -2.64 -13.75 24.57
CA GLN A 118 -3.79 -14.20 23.82
C GLN A 118 -4.48 -15.28 24.68
N ILE A 119 -5.79 -15.10 24.93
CA ILE A 119 -6.67 -16.15 25.49
C ILE A 119 -6.80 -17.32 24.53
#